data_AF-A0A0N1F064-F1
#
_entry.id   AF-A0A0N1F064-F1
#
_cell.length_a   1.000
_cell.length_b   1.000
_cell.length_c   1.000
_cell.angle_alpha   90.00
_cell.angle_beta   90.00
_cell.angle_gamma   90.00
#
_symmetry.space_group_name_H-M   'P 1'
#
loop_
_entity.id
_entity.type
_entity.pdbx_description
1 polymer ?
#
loop_
_entity_poly.entity_id
_entity_poly.type
_entity_poly.pdbx_seq_one_letter_code
_entity_poly.pdbx_strand_id
1 'polypeptide(L)'
;MSRDLRELEREKRDLEFANRHDNSAAAKELEQRKKALEKDIAKLEKQQTTLTKQQQQLRQDIQAKQVERERQQAAEQQKLLTQVSTSISLTLCDYGSGLRSLPNDEHVSFVLKGLGDKNTNLIKVFDKSDIKKCVVGDIKASDLALKAITYQF
;
A
#
# COMPACT_ATOMS: atom_id res chain seq x y z
N MET A 1 0.21 -21.76 -16.07
CA MET A 1 0.50 -22.01 -17.50
C MET A 1 1.94 -22.47 -17.73
N SER A 2 2.29 -23.64 -17.19
CA SER A 2 3.53 -24.37 -17.51
C SER A 2 3.19 -25.78 -18.02
N ARG A 3 1.89 -26.10 -18.10
CA ARG A 3 1.37 -27.40 -18.47
C ARG A 3 1.55 -27.65 -19.96
N ASP A 4 1.16 -26.70 -20.80
CA ASP A 4 1.16 -26.85 -22.26
C ASP A 4 2.57 -27.02 -22.84
N LEU A 5 3.54 -26.20 -22.41
CA LEU A 5 4.96 -26.37 -22.77
C LEU A 5 5.50 -27.74 -22.34
N ARG A 6 5.16 -28.19 -21.12
CA ARG A 6 5.57 -29.51 -20.61
C ARG A 6 4.90 -30.66 -21.36
N GLU A 7 3.67 -30.49 -21.84
CA GLU A 7 2.95 -31.48 -22.65
C GLU A 7 3.56 -31.58 -24.05
N LEU A 8 3.87 -30.45 -24.71
CA LEU A 8 4.53 -30.43 -26.02
C LEU A 8 5.96 -31.01 -25.96
N GLU A 9 6.72 -30.73 -24.90
CA GLU A 9 8.04 -31.34 -24.68
C GLU A 9 7.96 -32.86 -24.44
N ARG A 10 6.89 -33.35 -23.80
CA ARG A 10 6.65 -34.79 -23.62
C ARG A 10 6.34 -35.44 -24.97
N GLU A 11 5.42 -34.86 -25.75
CA GLU A 11 5.09 -35.35 -27.08
C GLU A 11 6.32 -35.39 -28.00
N LYS A 12 7.16 -34.35 -27.96
CA LYS A 12 8.43 -34.33 -28.69
C LYS A 12 9.32 -35.52 -28.31
N ARG A 13 9.49 -35.82 -27.02
CA ARG A 13 10.33 -36.93 -26.54
C ARG A 13 9.75 -38.29 -26.95
N ASP A 14 8.44 -38.44 -26.91
CA ASP A 14 7.77 -39.68 -27.32
C ASP A 14 7.94 -39.93 -28.83
N LEU A 15 7.81 -38.88 -29.65
CA LEU A 15 8.08 -38.94 -31.10
C LEU A 15 9.56 -39.22 -31.40
N GLU A 16 10.50 -38.67 -30.63
CA GLU A 16 11.94 -38.97 -30.74
C GLU A 16 12.28 -40.43 -30.39
N PHE A 17 11.52 -41.04 -29.49
CA PHE A 17 11.69 -42.45 -29.15
C PHE A 17 11.14 -43.36 -30.26
N ALA A 18 9.95 -43.04 -30.79
CA ALA A 18 9.33 -43.76 -31.89
C ALA A 18 10.16 -43.67 -33.19
N ASN A 19 10.74 -42.50 -33.50
CA ASN A 19 11.55 -42.33 -34.73
C ASN A 19 12.84 -43.15 -34.74
N ARG A 20 13.38 -43.49 -33.56
CA ARG A 20 14.61 -44.28 -33.45
C ARG A 20 14.43 -45.76 -33.79
N HIS A 21 13.20 -46.23 -33.87
CA HIS A 21 12.88 -47.66 -34.05
C HIS A 21 12.19 -47.97 -35.38
N ASP A 22 11.88 -46.97 -36.21
CA ASP A 22 11.11 -47.13 -37.44
C ASP A 22 11.80 -46.41 -38.63
N ASN A 23 12.09 -47.14 -39.70
CA ASN A 23 12.71 -46.62 -40.94
C ASN A 23 11.71 -46.53 -42.12
N SER A 24 10.41 -46.64 -41.84
CA SER A 24 9.34 -46.65 -42.84
C SER A 24 8.90 -45.25 -43.29
N ALA A 25 7.94 -45.16 -44.21
CA ALA A 25 7.31 -43.89 -44.61
C ALA A 25 6.70 -43.13 -43.42
N ALA A 26 6.33 -43.82 -42.33
CA ALA A 26 5.86 -43.23 -41.07
C ALA A 26 6.95 -42.40 -40.37
N ALA A 27 8.24 -42.74 -40.54
CA ALA A 27 9.36 -42.00 -39.98
C ALA A 27 9.47 -40.57 -40.56
N LYS A 28 9.12 -40.38 -41.83
CA LYS A 28 9.10 -39.05 -42.47
C LYS A 28 8.00 -38.15 -41.92
N GLU A 29 6.83 -38.72 -41.64
CA GLU A 29 5.70 -37.99 -41.03
C GLU A 29 6.01 -37.62 -39.57
N LEU A 30 6.66 -38.52 -38.84
CA LEU A 30 7.12 -38.31 -37.46
C LEU A 30 8.14 -37.17 -37.35
N GLU A 31 9.10 -37.10 -38.29
CA GLU A 31 10.06 -36.01 -38.36
C GLU A 31 9.43 -34.65 -38.71
N GLN A 32 8.40 -34.63 -39.57
CA GLN A 32 7.68 -33.40 -39.86
C GLN A 32 6.91 -32.90 -38.63
N ARG A 33 6.25 -33.80 -37.90
CA ARG A 33 5.53 -33.47 -36.67
C ARG A 33 6.46 -32.99 -35.56
N LYS A 34 7.65 -33.60 -35.43
CA LYS A 34 8.71 -33.15 -34.53
C LYS A 34 9.15 -31.71 -34.84
N LYS A 35 9.41 -31.39 -36.10
CA LYS A 35 9.80 -30.03 -36.52
C LYS A 35 8.69 -28.99 -36.28
N ALA A 36 7.42 -29.39 -36.39
CA ALA A 36 6.30 -28.52 -36.05
C ALA A 36 6.27 -28.22 -34.54
N LEU A 37 6.39 -29.26 -33.70
CA LEU A 37 6.44 -29.11 -32.24
C LEU A 37 7.62 -28.26 -31.77
N GLU A 38 8.80 -28.39 -32.39
CA GLU A 38 9.96 -27.55 -32.07
C GLU A 38 9.71 -26.07 -32.33
N LYS A 39 8.99 -25.74 -33.42
CA LYS A 39 8.62 -24.36 -33.72
C LYS A 39 7.60 -23.82 -32.71
N ASP A 40 6.64 -24.64 -32.29
CA ASP A 40 5.62 -24.25 -31.33
C ASP A 40 6.21 -24.05 -29.93
N ILE A 41 7.11 -24.94 -29.49
CA ILE A 41 7.87 -24.80 -28.24
C ILE A 41 8.69 -23.50 -28.27
N ALA A 42 9.48 -23.27 -29.33
CA ALA A 42 10.31 -22.07 -29.43
C ALA A 42 9.48 -20.76 -29.45
N LYS A 43 8.27 -20.80 -30.03
CA LYS A 43 7.34 -19.66 -30.01
C LYS A 43 6.80 -19.42 -28.61
N LEU A 44 6.36 -20.47 -27.92
CA LEU A 44 5.83 -20.38 -26.56
C LEU A 44 6.89 -19.95 -25.54
N GLU A 45 8.13 -20.42 -25.66
CA GLU A 45 9.26 -19.99 -24.83
C GLU A 45 9.55 -18.50 -25.01
N LYS A 46 9.58 -18.01 -26.25
CA LYS A 46 9.74 -16.57 -26.52
C LYS A 46 8.63 -15.76 -25.89
N GLN A 47 7.37 -16.18 -26.04
CA GLN A 47 6.23 -15.53 -25.40
C GLN A 47 6.36 -15.55 -23.87
N GLN A 48 6.77 -16.68 -23.29
CA GLN A 48 6.96 -16.82 -21.84
C GLN A 48 8.03 -15.86 -21.32
N THR A 49 9.18 -15.77 -21.99
CA THR A 49 10.27 -14.87 -21.56
C THR A 49 9.85 -13.40 -21.65
N THR A 50 9.14 -13.01 -22.71
CA THR A 50 8.59 -11.65 -22.84
C THR A 50 7.59 -11.34 -21.73
N LEU A 51 6.62 -12.24 -21.50
CA LEU A 51 5.60 -12.06 -20.47
C LEU A 51 6.21 -12.02 -19.06
N THR A 52 7.22 -12.85 -18.79
CA THR A 52 7.92 -12.85 -17.49
C THR A 52 8.65 -11.53 -17.26
N LYS A 53 9.33 -10.99 -18.28
CA LYS A 53 9.99 -9.68 -18.20
C LYS A 53 8.98 -8.56 -17.96
N GLN A 54 7.88 -8.54 -18.73
CA GLN A 54 6.81 -7.55 -18.55
C GLN A 54 6.18 -7.65 -17.17
N GLN A 55 5.94 -8.85 -16.67
CA GLN A 55 5.40 -9.06 -15.32
C GLN A 55 6.36 -8.55 -14.25
N GLN A 56 7.67 -8.79 -14.40
CA GLN A 56 8.66 -8.30 -13.46
C GLN A 56 8.74 -6.77 -13.45
N GLN A 57 8.75 -6.14 -14.62
CA GLN A 57 8.72 -4.67 -14.76
C GLN A 57 7.44 -4.09 -14.13
N LEU A 58 6.28 -4.66 -14.44
CA LEU A 58 5.01 -4.21 -13.89
C LEU A 58 4.97 -4.34 -12.35
N ARG A 59 5.54 -5.42 -11.79
CA ARG A 59 5.64 -5.58 -10.33
C ARG A 59 6.51 -4.50 -9.70
N GLN A 60 7.65 -4.18 -10.32
CA GLN A 60 8.53 -3.11 -9.85
C GLN A 60 7.84 -1.73 -9.90
N ASP A 61 7.14 -1.44 -11.00
CA ASP A 61 6.38 -0.19 -11.15
C ASP A 61 5.25 -0.07 -10.13
N ILE A 62 4.51 -1.16 -9.87
CA ILE A 62 3.44 -1.18 -8.87
C ILE A 62 4.03 -0.93 -7.48
N GLN A 63 5.13 -1.59 -7.12
CA GLN A 63 5.80 -1.39 -5.83
C GLN A 63 6.27 0.05 -5.67
N ALA A 64 6.94 0.62 -6.68
CA ALA A 64 7.39 2.01 -6.65
C ALA A 64 6.21 2.98 -6.46
N LYS A 65 5.11 2.78 -7.20
CA LYS A 65 3.89 3.60 -7.05
C LYS A 65 3.16 3.38 -5.72
N GLN A 66 3.27 2.22 -5.10
CA GLN A 66 2.70 1.96 -3.77
C GLN A 66 3.47 2.75 -2.72
N VAL A 67 4.81 2.64 -2.70
CA VAL A 67 5.66 3.38 -1.76
C VAL A 67 5.45 4.89 -1.88
N GLU A 68 5.38 5.42 -3.11
CA GLU A 68 5.16 6.84 -3.33
C GLU A 68 3.78 7.29 -2.81
N ARG A 69 2.73 6.49 -3.05
CA ARG A 69 1.38 6.80 -2.54
C ARG A 69 1.31 6.75 -1.03
N GLU A 70 1.92 5.75 -0.40
CA GLU A 70 1.99 5.66 1.07
C GLU A 70 2.69 6.88 1.67
N ARG A 71 3.79 7.32 1.05
CA ARG A 71 4.52 8.52 1.47
C ARG A 71 3.69 9.79 1.33
N GLN A 72 2.99 9.95 0.20
CA GLN A 72 2.12 11.11 -0.04
C GLN A 72 0.94 11.14 0.94
N GLN A 73 0.29 10.00 1.16
CA GLN A 73 -0.82 9.87 2.12
C GLN A 73 -0.37 10.21 3.54
N ALA A 74 0.78 9.69 3.99
CA ALA A 74 1.33 10.01 5.30
C ALA A 74 1.61 11.51 5.46
N ALA A 75 2.17 12.15 4.43
CA ALA A 75 2.45 13.59 4.44
C ALA A 75 1.17 14.44 4.49
N GLU A 76 0.15 14.07 3.69
CA GLU A 76 -1.16 14.74 3.69
C GLU A 76 -1.87 14.57 5.03
N GLN A 77 -1.86 13.37 5.60
CA GLN A 77 -2.46 13.09 6.90
C GLN A 77 -1.79 13.90 8.01
N GLN A 78 -0.45 13.96 8.01
CA GLN A 78 0.30 14.76 8.98
C GLN A 78 -0.03 16.26 8.84
N LYS A 79 -0.14 16.78 7.61
CA LYS A 79 -0.51 18.17 7.36
C LYS A 79 -1.92 18.47 7.87
N LEU A 80 -2.88 17.60 7.57
CA LEU A 80 -4.25 17.72 8.04
C LEU A 80 -4.31 17.68 9.57
N LEU A 81 -3.58 16.76 10.21
CA LEU A 81 -3.52 16.66 11.66
C LEU A 81 -2.98 17.94 12.30
N THR A 82 -1.94 18.54 11.73
CA THR A 82 -1.41 19.82 12.19
C THR A 82 -2.45 20.93 12.07
N GLN A 83 -3.12 21.05 10.91
CA GLN A 83 -4.16 22.07 10.69
C GLN A 83 -5.33 21.94 11.66
N VAL A 84 -5.84 20.71 11.85
CA VAL A 84 -6.92 20.42 12.78
C VAL A 84 -6.50 20.72 14.21
N SER A 85 -5.31 20.29 14.63
CA SER A 85 -4.80 20.54 15.98
C SER A 85 -4.65 22.03 16.26
N THR A 86 -4.12 22.80 15.30
CA THR A 86 -4.02 24.26 15.42
C THR A 86 -5.39 24.91 15.52
N SER A 87 -6.36 24.52 14.68
CA SER A 87 -7.70 25.08 14.69
C SER A 87 -8.43 24.80 16.00
N ILE A 88 -8.31 23.57 16.53
CA ILE A 88 -8.86 23.20 17.84
C ILE A 88 -8.24 24.06 18.94
N SER A 89 -6.92 24.16 19.00
CA SER A 89 -6.26 24.94 20.05
C SER A 89 -6.61 26.42 19.98
N LEU A 90 -6.65 27.03 18.79
CA LEU A 90 -7.12 28.40 18.62
C LEU A 90 -8.54 28.58 19.14
N THR A 91 -9.45 27.68 18.76
CA THR A 91 -10.84 27.70 19.24
C THR A 91 -10.92 27.60 20.76
N LEU A 92 -10.12 26.72 21.37
CA LEU A 92 -10.07 26.60 22.83
C LEU A 92 -9.49 27.86 23.50
N CYS A 93 -8.51 28.52 22.91
CA CYS A 93 -7.96 29.77 23.44
C CYS A 93 -8.95 30.93 23.32
N ASP A 94 -9.67 31.04 22.19
CA ASP A 94 -10.62 32.12 21.93
C ASP A 94 -11.89 31.98 22.78
N TYR A 95 -12.41 30.75 22.93
CA TYR A 95 -13.70 30.47 23.57
C TYR A 95 -13.58 29.78 24.93
N GLY A 96 -12.37 29.49 25.41
CA GLY A 96 -12.12 28.82 26.68
C GLY A 96 -12.57 29.61 27.91
N SER A 97 -12.83 30.90 27.76
CA SER A 97 -13.46 31.74 28.80
C SER A 97 -14.84 31.23 29.22
N GLY A 98 -15.56 30.54 28.32
CA GLY A 98 -16.85 29.89 28.63
C GLY A 98 -16.72 28.73 29.63
N LEU A 99 -15.53 28.19 29.83
CA LEU A 99 -15.25 27.10 30.78
C LEU A 99 -14.91 27.59 32.19
N ARG A 100 -15.06 28.90 32.47
CA ARG A 100 -14.60 29.51 33.73
C ARG A 100 -15.22 28.89 34.99
N SER A 101 -16.46 28.42 34.94
CA SER A 101 -17.17 27.82 36.06
C SER A 101 -16.73 26.39 36.41
N LEU A 102 -15.99 25.73 35.52
CA LEU A 102 -15.56 24.35 35.73
C LEU A 102 -14.31 24.28 36.62
N PRO A 103 -14.10 23.19 37.38
CA PRO A 103 -12.84 22.90 38.08
C PRO A 103 -11.65 22.83 37.12
N ASN A 104 -10.43 23.10 37.61
CA ASN A 104 -9.22 23.16 36.75
C ASN A 104 -8.68 21.77 36.32
N ASP A 105 -9.10 20.73 37.02
CA ASP A 105 -8.83 19.31 36.78
C ASP A 105 -9.82 18.67 35.78
N GLU A 106 -10.72 19.47 35.19
CA GLU A 106 -11.56 19.03 34.07
C GLU A 106 -10.80 19.03 32.74
N HIS A 107 -11.31 18.22 31.80
CA HIS A 107 -10.67 17.98 30.52
C HIS A 107 -11.64 18.20 29.35
N VAL A 108 -11.11 18.65 28.22
CA VAL A 108 -11.84 18.69 26.94
C VAL A 108 -11.21 17.69 25.98
N SER A 109 -12.01 16.74 25.50
CA SER A 109 -11.55 15.66 24.63
C SER A 109 -12.16 15.76 23.24
N PHE A 110 -11.32 15.67 22.21
CA PHE A 110 -11.74 15.58 20.81
C PHE A 110 -11.43 14.20 20.26
N VAL A 111 -12.42 13.58 19.61
CA VAL A 111 -12.26 12.29 18.92
C VAL A 111 -12.18 12.55 17.42
N LEU A 112 -10.98 12.43 16.87
CA LEU A 112 -10.66 12.64 15.47
C LEU A 112 -10.66 11.30 14.73
N LYS A 113 -11.76 11.00 14.04
CA LYS A 113 -11.92 9.73 13.31
C LYS A 113 -10.99 9.68 12.09
N GLY A 114 -10.27 8.59 11.92
CA GLY A 114 -9.40 8.37 10.75
C GLY A 114 -8.11 9.20 10.72
N LEU A 115 -7.81 9.95 11.78
CA LEU A 115 -6.60 10.78 11.87
C LEU A 115 -5.48 10.16 12.73
N GLY A 116 -5.66 8.92 13.20
CA GLY A 116 -4.59 8.12 13.77
C GLY A 116 -3.78 7.38 12.70
N ASP A 117 -2.62 6.83 13.09
CA ASP A 117 -1.87 5.87 12.26
C ASP A 117 -2.80 4.76 11.74
N LYS A 118 -2.59 4.35 10.48
CA LYS A 118 -3.44 3.37 9.76
C LYS A 118 -4.94 3.69 9.79
N ASN A 119 -5.32 4.97 9.79
CA ASN A 119 -6.70 5.45 9.79
C ASN A 119 -7.52 5.06 11.03
N THR A 120 -6.87 4.84 12.17
CA THR A 120 -7.59 4.62 13.43
C THR A 120 -8.11 5.94 14.03
N ASN A 121 -8.82 5.88 15.16
CA ASN A 121 -9.27 7.08 15.86
C ASN A 121 -8.11 7.68 16.67
N LEU A 122 -8.01 9.00 16.61
CA LEU A 122 -7.06 9.77 17.41
C LEU A 122 -7.83 10.62 18.43
N ILE A 123 -7.49 10.50 19.70
CA ILE A 123 -8.10 11.27 20.78
C ILE A 123 -7.10 12.31 21.27
N LYS A 124 -7.51 13.57 21.29
CA LYS A 124 -6.74 14.70 21.86
C LYS A 124 -7.44 15.19 23.11
N VAL A 125 -6.75 15.16 24.23
CA VAL A 125 -7.26 15.58 25.54
C VAL A 125 -6.51 16.83 26.00
N PHE A 126 -7.26 17.87 26.35
CA PHE A 126 -6.74 19.16 26.77
C PHE A 126 -7.16 19.46 28.21
N ASP A 127 -6.18 19.81 29.05
CA ASP A 127 -6.43 20.23 30.42
C ASP A 127 -7.08 21.62 30.44
N LYS A 128 -8.17 21.78 31.18
CA LYS A 128 -8.82 23.09 31.34
C LYS A 128 -7.89 24.14 31.95
N SER A 129 -6.95 23.70 32.80
CA SER A 129 -5.94 24.60 33.37
C SER A 129 -5.02 25.23 32.30
N ASP A 130 -4.65 24.49 31.26
CA ASP A 130 -3.84 25.00 30.16
C ASP A 130 -4.67 25.79 29.16
N ILE A 131 -5.93 25.40 28.91
CA ILE A 131 -6.88 26.22 28.14
C ILE A 131 -7.01 27.61 28.78
N LYS A 132 -7.18 27.66 30.10
CA LYS A 132 -7.26 28.92 30.85
C LYS A 132 -6.00 29.77 30.67
N LYS A 133 -4.80 29.16 30.76
CA LYS A 133 -3.53 29.85 30.51
C LYS A 133 -3.47 30.42 29.10
N CYS A 134 -4.00 29.70 28.11
CA CYS A 134 -4.04 30.20 26.74
C CYS A 134 -4.97 31.41 26.59
N VAL A 135 -6.17 31.34 27.18
CA VAL A 135 -7.17 32.43 27.17
C VAL A 135 -6.60 33.74 27.72
N VAL A 136 -5.78 33.67 28.78
CA VAL A 136 -5.16 34.86 29.39
C VAL A 136 -3.83 35.26 28.73
N GLY A 137 -3.36 34.51 27.74
CA GLY A 137 -2.14 34.80 26.99
C GLY A 137 -0.85 34.28 27.61
N ASP A 138 -0.90 33.47 28.68
CA ASP A 138 0.28 32.88 29.32
C ASP A 138 0.96 31.83 28.43
N ILE A 139 0.18 31.15 27.59
CA ILE A 139 0.68 30.21 26.57
C ILE A 139 0.01 30.50 25.24
N LYS A 140 0.66 30.13 24.12
CA LYS A 140 0.08 30.27 22.79
C LYS A 140 -0.76 29.05 22.42
N ALA A 141 -1.63 29.19 21.42
CA ALA A 141 -2.40 28.06 20.87
C ALA A 141 -1.51 26.92 20.36
N SER A 142 -0.32 27.23 19.83
CA SER A 142 0.69 26.23 19.46
C SER A 142 1.15 25.41 20.66
N ASP A 143 1.37 26.06 21.80
CA ASP A 143 1.83 25.40 23.02
C ASP A 143 0.71 24.54 23.60
N LEU A 144 -0.53 25.04 23.59
CA LEU A 144 -1.71 24.28 23.99
C LEU A 144 -1.88 23.01 23.13
N ALA A 145 -1.66 23.11 21.81
CA ALA A 145 -1.71 21.94 20.91
C ALA A 145 -0.66 20.88 21.26
N LEU A 146 0.54 21.30 21.66
CA LEU A 146 1.65 20.41 22.03
C LEU A 146 1.45 19.74 23.39
N LYS A 147 0.79 20.43 24.32
CA LYS A 147 0.49 19.89 25.66
C LYS A 147 -0.64 18.86 25.66
N ALA A 148 -1.44 18.80 24.59
CA ALA A 148 -2.56 17.87 24.51
C ALA A 148 -2.10 16.41 24.63
N ILE A 149 -2.69 15.67 25.57
CA ILE A 149 -2.45 14.23 25.70
C ILE A 149 -3.11 13.54 24.51
N THR A 150 -2.37 12.62 23.89
CA THR A 150 -2.79 11.97 22.66
C THR A 150 -2.92 10.47 22.88
N TYR A 151 -4.09 9.92 22.53
CA TYR A 151 -4.34 8.48 22.50
C TYR A 151 -4.76 8.04 21.11
N GLN A 152 -4.54 6.77 20.80
CA GLN A 152 -4.91 6.19 19.52
C GLN A 152 -5.53 4.80 19.71
N PHE A 153 -6.66 4.56 19.05
CA PHE A 153 -7.46 3.32 19.14
C PHE A 153 -8.04 2.93 17.79
#